data_AF-A0A7C6GG83-F1
#
_entry.id   AF-A0A7C6GG83-F1
#
_cell.length_a   1.000
_cell.length_b   1.000
_cell.length_c   1.000
_cell.angle_alpha   90.00
_cell.angle_beta   90.00
_cell.angle_gamma   90.00
#
_symmetry.space_group_name_H-M   'P 1'
#
loop_
_entity.id
_entity.type
_entity.pdbx_description
1 polymer ?
#
loop_
_entity_poly.entity_id
_entity_poly.type
_entity_poly.pdbx_seq_one_letter_code
_entity_poly.pdbx_strand_id
1 'polypeptide(L)'
;MNEIIMKIDNVKVIYQNFGYITYKYNKSLYFKVAKLIYERFEGESFQYTFEPFYDVLDILKIGIPGIDLSLRRKVYYRSNITPVFISERITPKNRVNLRDKLKRQGMDYYQPFLLALDSKFSYSGDKLSLKSQDFFNREVSSYKNIKDLYKNIPLTLKNLAARNIFMIDDTKITDQNRYYYLKIYLGLYKNITEYYVEKNKKSRGRNK
;
A
#
# COMPACT_ATOMS: atom_id res chain seq x y z
N MET A 1 9.46 -23.45 -11.94
CA MET A 1 8.35 -23.11 -12.84
C MET A 1 8.57 -21.66 -13.25
N ASN A 2 9.05 -21.45 -14.48
CA ASN A 2 9.54 -20.16 -14.97
C ASN A 2 8.38 -19.26 -15.41
N GLU A 3 7.80 -18.47 -14.50
CA GLU A 3 6.88 -17.40 -14.89
C GLU A 3 7.65 -16.09 -15.10
N ILE A 4 8.46 -16.04 -16.15
CA ILE A 4 8.78 -14.76 -16.80
C ILE A 4 7.56 -14.44 -17.66
N ILE A 5 6.53 -13.88 -17.03
CA ILE A 5 5.42 -13.30 -17.78
C ILE A 5 5.95 -12.02 -18.40
N MET A 6 6.22 -12.08 -19.71
CA MET A 6 6.93 -11.04 -20.46
C MET A 6 6.14 -9.74 -20.51
N LYS A 7 6.87 -8.62 -20.47
CA LYS A 7 6.30 -7.29 -20.67
C LYS A 7 5.63 -7.22 -22.04
N ILE A 8 4.42 -6.66 -22.09
CA ILE A 8 3.79 -6.28 -23.36
C ILE A 8 4.43 -4.96 -23.79
N ASP A 9 5.09 -5.00 -24.94
CA ASP A 9 5.76 -3.85 -25.56
C ASP A 9 5.23 -3.62 -26.97
N ASN A 10 5.40 -2.41 -27.50
CA ASN A 10 5.05 -2.02 -28.87
C ASN A 10 3.55 -2.13 -29.22
N VAL A 11 2.67 -2.15 -28.23
CA VAL A 11 1.22 -2.04 -28.41
C VAL A 11 0.73 -0.76 -27.74
N LYS A 12 -0.19 -0.06 -28.39
CA LYS A 12 -0.74 1.19 -27.86
C LYS A 12 -1.59 0.92 -26.61
N VAL A 13 -1.30 1.66 -25.53
CA VAL A 13 -2.09 1.65 -24.30
C VAL A 13 -3.37 2.45 -24.55
N ILE A 14 -4.53 1.83 -24.32
CA ILE A 14 -5.85 2.48 -24.45
C ILE A 14 -6.44 2.89 -23.10
N TYR A 15 -5.97 2.26 -22.03
CA TYR A 15 -6.38 2.60 -20.67
C TYR A 15 -5.26 2.27 -19.70
N GLN A 16 -5.03 3.17 -18.74
CA GLN A 16 -4.08 2.97 -17.67
C GLN A 16 -4.65 3.48 -16.36
N ASN A 17 -4.38 2.74 -15.29
CA ASN A 17 -4.63 3.21 -13.93
C ASN A 17 -3.55 2.67 -12.99
N PHE A 18 -3.40 3.28 -11.82
CA PHE A 18 -2.44 2.82 -10.83
C PHE A 18 -2.94 3.05 -9.41
N GLY A 19 -2.34 2.32 -8.50
CA GLY A 19 -2.56 2.42 -7.06
C GLY A 19 -1.32 1.94 -6.33
N TYR A 20 -1.41 1.92 -5.01
CA TYR A 20 -0.35 1.45 -4.15
C TYR A 20 -0.83 0.22 -3.40
N ILE A 21 -0.04 -0.84 -3.47
CA ILE A 21 -0.16 -1.93 -2.50
C ILE A 21 0.29 -1.34 -1.16
N THR A 22 -0.54 -1.51 -0.15
CA THR A 22 -0.35 -0.93 1.17
C THR A 22 -0.38 -1.99 2.25
N TYR A 23 0.46 -1.85 3.27
CA TYR A 23 0.40 -2.63 4.48
C TYR A 23 -0.28 -1.83 5.59
N LYS A 24 -1.39 -2.36 6.12
CA LYS A 24 -2.09 -1.79 7.26
C LYS A 24 -1.35 -2.13 8.55
N TYR A 25 -0.56 -1.20 9.05
CA TYR A 25 0.18 -1.37 10.29
C TYR A 25 -0.75 -1.30 11.51
N ASN A 26 -1.64 -0.30 11.53
CA ASN A 26 -2.71 -0.18 12.51
C ASN A 26 -3.93 0.55 11.89
N LYS A 27 -4.90 1.00 12.71
CA LYS A 27 -6.14 1.63 12.22
C LYS A 27 -5.89 2.89 11.37
N SER A 28 -4.84 3.66 11.68
CA SER A 28 -4.59 4.98 11.08
C SER A 28 -3.23 5.09 10.36
N LEU A 29 -2.46 4.01 10.30
CA LEU A 29 -1.14 3.97 9.66
C LEU A 29 -1.08 2.88 8.60
N TYR A 30 -0.84 3.33 7.36
CA TYR A 30 -0.70 2.51 6.17
C TYR A 30 0.63 2.82 5.50
N PHE A 31 1.40 1.78 5.19
CA PHE A 31 2.65 1.90 4.45
C PHE A 31 2.40 1.58 2.99
N LYS A 32 2.78 2.45 2.06
CA LYS A 32 2.91 2.07 0.64
C LYS A 32 4.08 1.10 0.53
N VAL A 33 3.87 -0.09 -0.01
CA VAL A 33 4.89 -1.15 -0.13
C VAL A 33 5.22 -1.52 -1.57
N ALA A 34 4.34 -1.18 -2.51
CA ALA A 34 4.63 -1.23 -3.95
C ALA A 34 3.68 -0.27 -4.68
N LYS A 35 4.08 0.18 -5.86
CA LYS A 35 3.13 0.71 -6.85
C LYS A 35 2.64 -0.45 -7.71
N LEU A 36 1.35 -0.47 -8.00
CA LEU A 36 0.72 -1.41 -8.92
C LEU A 36 0.05 -0.62 -10.03
N ILE A 37 0.49 -0.86 -11.26
CA ILE A 37 -0.03 -0.24 -12.47
C ILE A 37 -0.82 -1.30 -13.23
N TYR A 38 -1.98 -0.92 -13.76
CA TYR A 38 -2.75 -1.71 -14.70
C TYR A 38 -2.81 -0.99 -16.03
N GLU A 39 -2.53 -1.72 -17.10
CA GLU A 39 -2.56 -1.23 -18.48
C GLU A 39 -3.45 -2.17 -19.31
N ARG A 40 -4.30 -1.59 -20.15
CA ARG A 40 -5.03 -2.30 -21.20
C ARG A 40 -4.57 -1.74 -22.55
N PHE A 41 -4.32 -2.64 -23.48
CA PHE A 41 -3.80 -2.32 -24.80
C PHE A 41 -4.86 -2.52 -25.89
N GLU A 42 -4.59 -2.00 -27.08
CA GLU A 42 -5.33 -2.40 -28.29
C GLU A 42 -5.24 -3.94 -28.47
N GLY A 43 -6.32 -4.56 -28.93
CA GLY A 43 -6.41 -6.03 -29.05
C GLY A 43 -6.76 -6.77 -27.74
N GLU A 44 -7.35 -6.06 -26.77
CA GLU A 44 -7.88 -6.61 -25.50
C GLU A 44 -6.85 -7.18 -24.51
N SER A 45 -5.57 -7.22 -24.88
CA SER A 45 -4.50 -7.62 -23.96
C SER A 45 -4.36 -6.62 -22.80
N PHE A 46 -3.83 -7.10 -21.67
CA PHE A 46 -3.64 -6.28 -20.48
C PHE A 46 -2.41 -6.71 -19.68
N GLN A 47 -1.91 -5.82 -18.83
CA GLN A 47 -0.72 -6.04 -18.01
C GLN A 47 -0.91 -5.43 -16.63
N TYR A 48 -0.36 -6.11 -15.63
CA TYR A 48 -0.08 -5.54 -14.32
C TYR A 48 1.43 -5.41 -14.12
N THR A 49 1.83 -4.25 -13.62
CA THR A 49 3.23 -3.90 -13.35
C THR A 49 3.38 -3.58 -11.88
N PHE A 50 4.17 -4.39 -11.16
CA PHE A 50 4.49 -4.19 -9.75
C PHE A 50 5.85 -3.51 -9.63
N GLU A 51 5.92 -2.41 -8.90
CA GLU A 51 7.15 -1.70 -8.55
C GLU A 51 7.32 -1.74 -7.02
N PRO A 52 8.06 -2.74 -6.47
CA PRO A 52 8.21 -2.90 -5.03
C PRO A 52 9.06 -1.81 -4.39
N PHE A 53 8.68 -1.38 -3.19
CA PHE A 53 9.45 -0.47 -2.35
C PHE A 53 10.26 -1.27 -1.33
N TYR A 54 11.47 -1.67 -1.71
CA TYR A 54 12.33 -2.53 -0.88
C TYR A 54 12.70 -1.89 0.47
N ASP A 55 12.85 -0.56 0.49
CA ASP A 55 13.15 0.19 1.72
C ASP A 55 12.15 -0.08 2.84
N VAL A 56 10.88 -0.21 2.53
CA VAL A 56 9.82 -0.52 3.51
C VAL A 56 9.55 -2.02 3.66
N LEU A 57 9.63 -2.79 2.57
CA LEU A 57 9.44 -4.25 2.60
C LEU A 57 10.46 -4.92 3.52
N ASP A 58 11.72 -4.48 3.46
CA ASP A 58 12.80 -4.99 4.32
C ASP A 58 12.60 -4.62 5.79
N ILE A 59 12.17 -3.39 6.06
CA ILE A 59 11.94 -2.91 7.43
C ILE A 59 10.76 -3.64 8.07
N LEU A 60 9.68 -3.85 7.32
CA LEU A 60 8.47 -4.52 7.82
C LEU A 60 8.56 -6.05 7.75
N LYS A 61 9.53 -6.61 7.01
CA LYS A 61 9.71 -8.05 6.77
C LYS A 61 8.44 -8.70 6.22
N ILE A 62 7.87 -8.12 5.17
CA ILE A 62 6.62 -8.59 4.53
C ILE A 62 6.84 -8.89 3.04
N GLY A 63 6.04 -9.81 2.51
CA GLY A 63 6.02 -10.16 1.08
C GLY A 63 4.82 -9.58 0.33
N ILE A 64 4.79 -9.79 -0.99
CA ILE A 64 3.62 -9.51 -1.84
C ILE A 64 3.15 -10.86 -2.45
N PRO A 65 1.89 -11.26 -2.24
CA PRO A 65 1.37 -12.54 -2.78
C PRO A 65 1.60 -12.70 -4.28
N GLY A 66 2.17 -13.84 -4.66
CA GLY A 66 2.46 -14.18 -6.05
C GLY A 66 3.68 -13.49 -6.66
N ILE A 67 4.53 -12.82 -5.85
CA ILE A 67 5.76 -12.15 -6.29
C ILE A 67 6.96 -12.69 -5.49
N ASP A 68 7.98 -13.20 -6.20
CA ASP A 68 9.26 -13.57 -5.59
C ASP A 68 10.17 -12.34 -5.43
N LEU A 69 10.12 -11.74 -4.24
CA LEU A 69 10.90 -10.55 -3.88
C LEU A 69 12.38 -10.84 -3.61
N SER A 70 12.80 -12.12 -3.50
CA SER A 70 14.21 -12.47 -3.31
C SER A 70 15.07 -12.07 -4.49
N LEU A 71 14.47 -11.99 -5.68
CA LEU A 71 15.12 -11.56 -6.93
C LEU A 71 15.46 -10.07 -6.98
N ARG A 72 14.94 -9.26 -6.04
CA ARG A 72 15.23 -7.82 -5.93
C ARG A 72 15.02 -7.02 -7.24
N ARG A 73 14.06 -7.41 -8.08
CA ARG A 73 13.81 -6.73 -9.36
C ARG A 73 13.13 -5.39 -9.12
N LYS A 74 13.50 -4.37 -9.91
CA LYS A 74 12.82 -3.08 -9.89
C LYS A 74 11.34 -3.21 -10.26
N VAL A 75 11.03 -4.12 -11.18
CA VAL A 75 9.70 -4.30 -11.75
C VAL A 75 9.39 -5.79 -11.94
N TYR A 76 8.13 -6.16 -11.71
CA TYR A 76 7.57 -7.48 -12.02
C TYR A 76 6.32 -7.33 -12.88
N TYR A 77 6.23 -8.11 -13.94
CA TYR A 77 5.12 -8.06 -14.90
C TYR A 77 4.18 -9.26 -14.75
N ARG A 78 2.88 -9.04 -15.00
CA ARG A 78 1.83 -10.05 -15.13
C ARG A 78 0.92 -9.66 -16.30
N SER A 79 1.24 -10.19 -17.46
CA SER A 79 0.57 -9.97 -18.74
C SER A 79 -0.50 -11.02 -18.97
N ASN A 80 -1.69 -10.57 -19.37
CA ASN A 80 -2.88 -11.36 -19.67
C ASN A 80 -3.32 -12.32 -18.56
N ILE A 81 -2.90 -12.06 -17.32
CA ILE A 81 -3.30 -12.81 -16.13
C ILE A 81 -3.59 -11.85 -14.98
N THR A 82 -4.69 -12.10 -14.27
CA THR A 82 -4.99 -11.37 -13.03
C THR A 82 -4.06 -11.89 -11.92
N PRO A 83 -3.23 -11.04 -11.29
CA PRO A 83 -2.30 -11.48 -10.25
C PRO A 83 -3.04 -12.03 -9.04
N VAL A 84 -2.44 -12.99 -8.33
CA VAL A 84 -2.96 -13.58 -7.08
C VAL A 84 -3.38 -12.50 -6.07
N PHE A 85 -2.54 -11.48 -5.89
CA PHE A 85 -2.84 -10.32 -5.04
C PHE A 85 -4.22 -9.70 -5.33
N ILE A 86 -4.59 -9.56 -6.61
CA ILE A 86 -5.87 -8.96 -7.02
C ILE A 86 -7.01 -9.98 -6.93
N SER A 87 -6.82 -11.19 -7.46
CA SER A 87 -7.89 -12.19 -7.55
C SER A 87 -8.46 -12.60 -6.20
N GLU A 88 -7.62 -12.67 -5.16
CA GLU A 88 -8.04 -13.02 -3.80
C GLU A 88 -8.83 -11.90 -3.10
N ARG A 89 -8.69 -10.65 -3.57
CA ARG A 89 -9.27 -9.44 -2.94
C ARG A 89 -10.56 -8.98 -3.57
N ILE A 90 -10.98 -9.63 -4.66
CA ILE A 90 -12.20 -9.28 -5.38
C ILE A 90 -13.18 -10.45 -5.38
N THR A 91 -14.43 -10.13 -5.68
CA THR A 91 -15.42 -11.19 -5.89
C THR A 91 -15.20 -11.81 -7.28
N PRO A 92 -15.17 -13.15 -7.39
CA PRO A 92 -15.06 -13.81 -8.69
C PRO A 92 -16.20 -13.44 -9.62
N LYS A 93 -15.91 -13.37 -10.93
CA LYS A 93 -16.88 -13.02 -11.98
C LYS A 93 -18.13 -13.92 -12.00
N ASN A 94 -17.99 -15.17 -11.54
CA ASN A 94 -19.06 -16.17 -11.61
C ASN A 94 -20.02 -16.15 -10.41
N ARG A 95 -19.89 -15.20 -9.47
CA ARG A 95 -20.85 -15.10 -8.35
C ARG A 95 -22.15 -14.45 -8.79
N VAL A 96 -23.27 -15.07 -8.44
CA VAL A 96 -24.65 -14.62 -8.74
C VAL A 96 -24.89 -13.14 -8.36
N ASN A 97 -24.29 -12.66 -7.26
CA ASN A 97 -24.47 -11.28 -6.77
C ASN A 97 -23.42 -10.28 -7.29
N LEU A 98 -22.74 -10.57 -8.40
CA LEU A 98 -21.70 -9.68 -8.94
C LEU A 98 -22.27 -8.31 -9.35
N ARG A 99 -23.44 -8.29 -10.00
CA ARG A 99 -24.10 -7.07 -10.47
C ARG A 99 -24.39 -6.11 -9.31
N ASP A 100 -24.89 -6.63 -8.19
CA ASP A 100 -25.16 -5.81 -7.00
C ASP A 100 -23.90 -5.22 -6.38
N LYS A 101 -22.77 -5.95 -6.41
CA LYS A 101 -21.47 -5.45 -5.92
C LYS A 101 -20.90 -4.37 -6.82
N LEU A 102 -20.97 -4.56 -8.14
CA LEU A 102 -20.57 -3.57 -9.13
C LEU A 102 -21.35 -2.27 -8.94
N LYS A 103 -22.68 -2.36 -8.78
CA LYS A 103 -23.53 -1.21 -8.48
C LYS A 103 -23.15 -0.49 -7.17
N ARG A 104 -22.84 -1.23 -6.09
CA ARG A 104 -22.37 -0.63 -4.81
C ARG A 104 -21.01 0.07 -4.93
N GLN A 105 -20.19 -0.31 -5.90
CA GLN A 105 -18.90 0.33 -6.18
C GLN A 105 -19.00 1.37 -7.31
N GLY A 106 -20.20 1.65 -7.83
CA GLY A 106 -20.41 2.62 -8.90
C GLY A 106 -19.80 2.20 -10.24
N MET A 107 -19.73 0.89 -10.51
CA MET A 107 -19.12 0.33 -11.71
C MET A 107 -20.17 -0.33 -12.59
N ASP A 108 -20.12 -0.06 -13.90
CA ASP A 108 -21.02 -0.67 -14.90
C ASP A 108 -20.43 -1.93 -15.55
N TYR A 109 -19.14 -2.18 -15.35
CA TYR A 109 -18.42 -3.32 -15.91
C TYR A 109 -17.42 -3.92 -14.92
N TYR A 110 -17.13 -5.21 -15.10
CA TYR A 110 -16.20 -5.94 -14.25
C TYR A 110 -14.75 -5.60 -14.59
N GLN A 111 -14.08 -4.86 -13.70
CA GLN A 111 -12.67 -4.53 -13.83
C GLN A 111 -11.94 -4.89 -12.51
N PRO A 112 -11.15 -5.99 -12.49
CA PRO A 112 -10.50 -6.50 -11.27
C PRO A 112 -9.64 -5.49 -10.49
N PHE A 113 -8.89 -4.66 -11.20
CA PHE A 113 -8.01 -3.66 -10.58
C PHE A 113 -8.81 -2.59 -9.83
N LEU A 114 -9.83 -2.01 -10.46
CA LEU A 114 -10.73 -1.01 -9.91
C LEU A 114 -11.58 -1.56 -8.76
N LEU A 115 -12.02 -2.83 -8.88
CA LEU A 115 -12.73 -3.51 -7.80
C LEU A 115 -11.87 -3.66 -6.54
N ALA A 116 -10.56 -3.85 -6.70
CA ALA A 116 -9.61 -3.92 -5.59
C ALA A 116 -9.20 -2.55 -5.06
N LEU A 117 -9.09 -1.54 -5.94
CA LEU A 117 -8.64 -0.19 -5.61
C LEU A 117 -9.61 0.49 -4.64
N ASP A 118 -9.09 0.92 -3.49
CA ASP A 118 -9.87 1.55 -2.41
C ASP A 118 -11.07 0.71 -1.92
N SER A 119 -11.03 -0.60 -2.16
CA SER A 119 -12.10 -1.50 -1.74
C SER A 119 -12.39 -1.35 -0.24
N LYS A 120 -13.68 -1.30 0.07
CA LYS A 120 -14.21 -1.32 1.45
C LYS A 120 -14.18 -2.74 2.04
N PHE A 121 -14.00 -3.76 1.21
CA PHE A 121 -13.89 -5.15 1.65
C PHE A 121 -12.46 -5.43 2.07
N SER A 122 -12.28 -5.92 3.31
CA SER A 122 -10.99 -6.41 3.76
C SER A 122 -10.85 -7.89 3.43
N TYR A 123 -9.77 -8.23 2.75
CA TYR A 123 -9.26 -9.59 2.68
C TYR A 123 -8.65 -9.96 4.03
N SER A 124 -8.96 -11.14 4.57
CA SER A 124 -8.55 -11.57 5.91
C SER A 124 -7.23 -12.34 5.94
N GLY A 125 -6.72 -12.80 4.78
CA GLY A 125 -5.49 -13.62 4.72
C GLY A 125 -4.21 -12.85 4.99
N ASP A 126 -4.21 -11.52 4.86
CA ASP A 126 -3.09 -10.66 5.23
C ASP A 126 -3.56 -9.22 5.55
N LYS A 127 -2.61 -8.33 5.82
CA LYS A 127 -2.87 -6.90 6.10
C LYS A 127 -2.66 -6.00 4.88
N LEU A 128 -2.62 -6.56 3.67
CA LEU A 128 -2.35 -5.82 2.46
C LEU A 128 -3.64 -5.38 1.75
N SER A 129 -3.64 -4.16 1.23
CA SER A 129 -4.75 -3.61 0.44
C SER A 129 -4.27 -2.73 -0.70
N LEU A 130 -5.08 -2.54 -1.74
CA LEU A 130 -4.77 -1.61 -2.84
C LEU A 130 -5.45 -0.26 -2.58
N LYS A 131 -4.66 0.82 -2.52
CA LYS A 131 -5.16 2.18 -2.23
C LYS A 131 -4.74 3.19 -3.29
N SER A 132 -5.63 4.13 -3.59
CA SER A 132 -5.34 5.22 -4.52
C SER A 132 -4.41 6.27 -3.90
N GLN A 133 -3.93 7.21 -4.71
CA GLN A 133 -3.24 8.39 -4.18
C GLN A 133 -4.19 9.25 -3.33
N ASP A 134 -5.48 9.34 -3.70
CA ASP A 134 -6.48 10.14 -2.98
C ASP A 134 -6.78 9.62 -1.58
N PHE A 135 -6.67 8.30 -1.36
CA PHE A 135 -6.68 7.73 -0.02
C PHE A 135 -5.59 8.39 0.86
N PHE A 136 -4.36 8.46 0.37
CA PHE A 136 -3.25 9.07 1.12
C PHE A 136 -3.40 10.58 1.26
N ASN A 137 -3.91 11.27 0.24
CA ASN A 137 -4.16 12.71 0.31
C ASN A 137 -5.18 13.06 1.43
N ARG A 138 -6.14 12.18 1.70
CA ARG A 138 -7.12 12.34 2.79
C ARG A 138 -6.60 11.92 4.16
N GLU A 139 -5.86 10.81 4.23
CA GLU A 139 -5.42 10.20 5.49
C GLU A 139 -4.14 10.83 6.08
N VAL A 140 -3.38 11.56 5.24
CA VAL A 140 -2.07 12.08 5.59
C VAL A 140 -2.06 13.59 5.42
N SER A 141 -2.10 14.29 6.56
CA SER A 141 -1.93 15.74 6.58
C SER A 141 -0.53 16.14 6.12
N SER A 142 -0.43 17.36 5.57
CA SER A 142 0.87 17.95 5.26
C SER A 142 1.77 17.95 6.50
N TYR A 143 3.05 17.63 6.28
CA TYR A 143 4.01 17.67 7.36
C TYR A 143 4.17 19.11 7.87
N LYS A 144 4.12 19.28 9.18
CA LYS A 144 4.45 20.53 9.87
C LYS A 144 5.42 20.18 10.98
N ASN A 145 6.58 20.82 11.00
CA ASN A 145 7.52 20.63 12.08
C ASN A 145 6.95 21.31 13.33
N ILE A 146 6.51 20.51 14.30
CA ILE A 146 5.96 21.00 15.56
C ILE A 146 7.05 20.82 16.62
N LYS A 147 7.23 21.83 17.49
CA LYS A 147 8.24 21.82 18.57
C LYS A 147 8.12 20.61 19.51
N ASP A 148 6.94 20.00 19.59
CA ASP A 148 6.69 18.81 20.40
C ASP A 148 7.05 17.54 19.59
N LEU A 149 8.26 17.05 19.82
CA LEU A 149 8.82 15.87 19.13
C LEU A 149 7.91 14.63 19.26
N TYR A 150 7.31 14.40 20.43
CA TYR A 150 6.45 13.24 20.67
C TYR A 150 5.17 13.28 19.83
N LYS A 151 4.57 14.46 19.71
CA LYS A 151 3.39 14.66 18.83
C LYS A 151 3.75 14.59 17.35
N ASN A 152 4.99 14.92 17.00
CA ASN A 152 5.44 14.94 15.61
C ASN A 152 5.76 13.51 15.08
N ILE A 153 6.14 12.56 15.94
CA ILE A 153 6.53 11.19 15.52
C ILE A 153 5.42 10.46 14.72
N PRO A 154 4.16 10.38 15.17
CA PRO A 154 3.10 9.75 14.38
C PRO A 154 2.86 10.41 13.02
N LEU A 155 2.87 11.74 12.97
CA LEU A 155 2.67 12.49 11.71
C LEU A 155 3.86 12.30 10.76
N THR A 156 5.08 12.31 11.29
CA THR A 156 6.31 12.04 10.54
C THR A 156 6.25 10.63 9.95
N LEU A 157 5.91 9.63 10.77
CA LEU A 157 5.82 8.25 10.31
C LEU A 157 4.73 8.05 9.25
N LYS A 158 3.58 8.71 9.38
CA LYS A 158 2.54 8.72 8.33
C LYS A 158 3.07 9.28 7.00
N ASN A 159 3.78 10.42 7.04
CA ASN A 159 4.35 11.02 5.85
C ASN A 159 5.47 10.16 5.23
N LEU A 160 6.30 9.51 6.07
CA LEU A 160 7.28 8.52 5.62
C LEU A 160 6.61 7.33 4.93
N ALA A 161 5.59 6.75 5.56
CA ALA A 161 4.83 5.60 5.10
C ALA A 161 4.04 5.86 3.80
N ALA A 162 3.55 7.09 3.63
CA ALA A 162 2.87 7.57 2.43
C ALA A 162 3.82 7.95 1.28
N ARG A 163 5.13 7.91 1.54
CA ARG A 163 6.21 8.33 0.66
C ARG A 163 6.15 9.80 0.23
N ASN A 164 5.63 10.68 1.09
CA ASN A 164 5.62 12.11 0.80
C ASN A 164 7.06 12.66 0.82
N ILE A 165 7.29 13.73 0.05
CA ILE A 165 8.50 14.56 0.12
C ILE A 165 8.21 15.71 1.08
N PHE A 166 9.05 15.89 2.09
CA PHE A 166 8.88 16.92 3.11
C PHE A 166 10.22 17.23 3.80
N MET A 167 10.26 18.28 4.62
CA MET A 167 11.46 18.65 5.39
C MET A 167 11.33 18.17 6.83
N ILE A 168 12.38 17.57 7.38
CA ILE A 168 12.55 17.43 8.83
C ILE A 168 13.73 18.32 9.20
N ASP A 169 13.46 19.37 9.97
CA ASP A 169 14.40 20.47 10.19
C ASP A 169 14.95 20.96 8.84
N ASP A 170 16.26 20.91 8.61
CA ASP A 170 16.91 21.31 7.36
C ASP A 170 17.13 20.16 6.36
N THR A 171 16.64 18.95 6.68
CA THR A 171 16.83 17.78 5.81
C THR A 171 15.60 17.48 4.97
N LYS A 172 15.78 17.47 3.64
CA LYS A 172 14.74 17.04 2.70
C LYS A 172 14.61 15.51 2.70
N ILE A 173 13.45 15.04 3.11
CA ILE A 173 13.09 13.62 3.08
C ILE A 173 12.61 13.26 1.68
N THR A 174 13.29 12.30 1.07
CA THR A 174 13.10 11.80 -0.28
C THR A 174 13.26 10.29 -0.29
N ASP A 175 13.04 9.65 -1.43
CA ASP A 175 13.19 8.21 -1.53
C ASP A 175 14.64 7.72 -1.35
N GLN A 176 15.65 8.58 -1.55
CA GLN A 176 17.05 8.24 -1.29
C GLN A 176 17.38 8.01 0.19
N ASN A 177 16.80 8.81 1.10
CA ASN A 177 17.12 8.75 2.53
C ASN A 177 15.98 8.16 3.38
N ARG A 178 14.80 7.91 2.79
CA ARG A 178 13.60 7.42 3.48
C ARG A 178 13.84 6.20 4.34
N TYR A 179 14.65 5.24 3.88
CA TYR A 179 14.96 4.01 4.62
C TYR A 179 15.43 4.30 6.05
N TYR A 180 16.42 5.19 6.20
CA TYR A 180 17.03 5.51 7.49
C TYR A 180 16.02 6.15 8.44
N TYR A 181 15.28 7.14 7.94
CA TYR A 181 14.25 7.83 8.73
C TYR A 181 13.09 6.89 9.09
N LEU A 182 12.66 6.03 8.16
CA LEU A 182 11.59 5.07 8.42
C LEU A 182 12.00 4.09 9.51
N LYS A 183 13.24 3.59 9.49
CA LYS A 183 13.77 2.70 10.54
C LYS A 183 13.77 3.38 11.91
N ILE A 184 14.24 4.63 11.99
CA ILE A 184 14.31 5.41 13.24
C ILE A 184 12.90 5.71 13.77
N TYR A 185 12.05 6.35 12.95
CA TYR A 185 10.72 6.80 13.37
C TYR A 185 9.77 5.63 13.65
N LEU A 186 9.92 4.49 12.98
CA LEU A 186 9.17 3.29 13.33
C LEU A 186 9.57 2.76 14.72
N GLY A 187 10.86 2.76 15.06
CA GLY A 187 11.34 2.40 16.40
C GLY A 187 10.79 3.33 17.47
N LEU A 188 10.92 4.64 17.25
CA LEU A 188 10.38 5.67 18.16
C LEU A 188 8.86 5.52 18.35
N TYR A 189 8.13 5.28 17.27
CA TYR A 189 6.69 5.10 17.31
C TYR A 189 6.28 3.88 18.15
N LYS A 190 7.00 2.76 18.03
CA LYS A 190 6.77 1.55 18.85
C LYS A 190 6.98 1.85 20.33
N ASN A 191 8.14 2.42 20.68
CA ASN A 191 8.48 2.75 22.07
C ASN A 191 7.44 3.67 22.72
N ILE A 192 6.99 4.71 22.00
CA ILE A 192 5.97 5.63 22.49
C ILE A 192 4.62 4.91 22.69
N THR A 193 4.23 4.07 21.73
CA THR A 193 2.98 3.32 21.81
C THR A 193 2.99 2.38 23.02
N GLU A 194 4.09 1.65 23.22
CA GLU A 194 4.28 0.76 24.37
C GLU A 194 4.23 1.51 25.70
N TYR A 195 4.94 2.63 25.81
CA TYR A 195 4.92 3.50 27.00
C TYR A 195 3.49 3.94 27.38
N TYR A 196 2.69 4.41 26.40
CA TYR A 196 1.30 4.82 26.69
C TYR A 196 0.40 3.65 27.04
N VAL A 197 0.59 2.47 26.44
CA VAL A 197 -0.14 1.25 26.82
C VAL A 197 0.16 0.87 28.27
N GLU A 198 1.42 0.90 28.70
CA GLU A 198 1.81 0.59 30.08
C GLU A 198 1.29 1.61 31.08
N LYS A 199 1.39 2.91 30.76
CA LYS A 199 0.86 3.99 31.61
C LYS A 199 -0.64 3.83 31.84
N ASN A 200 -1.40 3.50 30.80
CA ASN A 200 -2.85 3.29 30.87
C ASN A 200 -3.24 2.02 31.64
N LYS A 201 -2.39 0.98 31.65
CA LYS A 201 -2.60 -0.20 32.51
C LYS A 201 -2.39 0.15 33.98
N LYS A 202 -1.35 0.91 34.32
CA LYS A 202 -1.05 1.34 35.69
C LYS A 202 -2.11 2.28 36.27
N SER A 203 -2.69 3.18 35.48
CA SER A 203 -3.79 4.05 35.93
C SER A 203 -5.08 3.27 36.19
N ARG A 204 -5.38 2.24 35.39
CA ARG A 204 -6.54 1.36 35.61
C ARG A 204 -6.38 0.43 36.83
N GLY A 205 -5.15 0.03 37.15
CA GLY A 205 -4.86 -0.79 38.34
C GLY A 205 -4.90 -0.03 39.67
N ARG A 206 -4.84 1.32 39.64
CA ARG A 206 -4.97 2.18 40.84
C ARG A 206 -6.40 2.60 41.14
N ASN A 207 -7.34 2.38 40.22
CA ASN A 207 -8.77 2.70 40.37
C ASN A 207 -9.62 1.46 40.70
N LYS A 208 -9.00 0.41 41.24
CA LYS A 208 -9.63 -0.78 41.84
C LYS A 208 -9.12 -0.92 43.26
#